data_AF-A0A453B9T2-F1
#
_entry.id   AF-A0A453B9T2-F1
#
_cell.length_a   1.000
_cell.length_b   1.000
_cell.length_c   1.000
_cell.angle_alpha   90.00
_cell.angle_beta   90.00
_cell.angle_gamma   90.00
#
_symmetry.space_group_name_H-M   'P 1'
#
loop_
_entity.id
_entity.type
_entity.pdbx_description
1 polymer ?
#
loop_
_entity_poly.entity_id
_entity_poly.type
_entity_poly.pdbx_seq_one_letter_code
_entity_poly.pdbx_strand_id
1 'polypeptide(L)'
;ASSPSTAEEGVLELLKSAVAAIAIIAQISVALPANAVLYSPDTNVPRTGELALRRAIPANPSMKTIQNSLEDISYLLRIPQRKPYGSMEGDVKKAMQIATENKEAMLASMPAELKEKGSELYITLLEGKVSRVNLEPLVSRN
;
A
#
# COMPACT_ATOMS: atom_id res chain seq x y z
N ALA A 1 32.35 -29.68 -54.27
CA ALA A 1 32.56 -28.54 -53.36
C ALA A 1 32.04 -28.96 -52.00
N SER A 2 32.90 -28.88 -50.99
CA SER A 2 32.74 -29.48 -49.66
C SER A 2 31.54 -28.91 -48.90
N SER A 3 30.71 -29.81 -48.38
CA SER A 3 29.68 -29.50 -47.38
C SER A 3 30.32 -28.79 -46.18
N PRO A 4 29.79 -27.65 -45.70
CA PRO A 4 30.28 -27.03 -44.48
C PRO A 4 30.08 -28.03 -43.33
N SER A 5 31.15 -28.25 -42.58
CA SER A 5 31.22 -29.21 -41.49
C SER A 5 30.24 -28.80 -40.39
N THR A 6 29.57 -29.80 -39.81
CA THR A 6 28.70 -29.73 -38.63
C THR A 6 29.31 -29.01 -37.41
N ALA A 7 30.63 -28.75 -37.44
CA ALA A 7 31.33 -27.96 -36.43
C ALA A 7 31.04 -26.46 -36.53
N GLU A 8 30.89 -25.91 -37.74
CA GLU A 8 30.66 -24.47 -37.98
C GLU A 8 29.28 -24.04 -37.43
N GLU A 9 28.26 -24.87 -37.61
CA GLU A 9 26.90 -24.64 -37.10
C GLU A 9 26.83 -24.65 -35.56
N GLY A 10 27.58 -25.54 -34.90
CA GLY A 10 27.65 -25.58 -33.45
C GLY A 10 28.32 -24.34 -32.84
N VAL A 11 29.33 -23.78 -33.53
CA VAL A 11 29.98 -22.53 -33.13
C VAL A 11 29.00 -21.36 -33.27
N LEU A 12 28.21 -21.31 -34.35
CA LEU A 12 27.21 -20.25 -34.53
C LEU A 12 26.10 -20.28 -33.47
N GLU A 13 25.63 -21.47 -33.07
CA GLU A 13 24.64 -21.59 -31.99
C GLU A 13 25.22 -21.18 -30.61
N LEU A 14 26.47 -21.54 -30.33
CA LEU A 14 27.16 -21.09 -29.12
C LEU A 14 27.32 -19.57 -29.09
N LEU A 15 27.68 -18.96 -30.23
CA LEU A 15 27.83 -17.51 -30.35
C LEU A 15 26.47 -16.80 -30.19
N LYS A 16 25.39 -17.32 -30.78
CA LYS A 16 24.03 -16.78 -30.58
C LYS A 16 23.60 -16.86 -29.11
N SER A 17 23.88 -17.99 -28.45
CA SER A 17 23.59 -18.18 -27.02
C SER A 17 24.37 -17.19 -26.15
N ALA A 18 25.66 -16.99 -26.44
CA ALA A 18 26.50 -16.02 -25.74
C ALA A 18 26.00 -14.57 -25.93
N VAL A 19 25.62 -14.20 -27.15
CA VAL A 19 25.04 -12.88 -27.44
C VAL A 19 23.72 -12.66 -26.71
N ALA A 20 22.85 -13.69 -26.66
CA ALA A 20 21.60 -13.63 -25.90
C ALA A 20 21.85 -13.45 -24.40
N ALA A 21 22.82 -14.18 -23.83
CA ALA A 21 23.19 -14.04 -22.42
C ALA A 21 23.72 -12.63 -22.11
N ILE A 22 24.58 -12.07 -22.98
CA ILE A 22 25.09 -10.71 -22.85
C ILE A 22 23.96 -9.68 -22.94
N ALA A 23 22.98 -9.87 -23.83
CA ALA A 23 21.82 -9.00 -23.94
C ALA A 23 20.94 -9.00 -22.68
N ILE A 24 20.79 -10.16 -22.02
CA ILE A 24 20.05 -10.28 -20.75
C ILE A 24 20.81 -9.56 -19.63
N ILE A 25 22.13 -9.75 -19.53
CA ILE A 25 22.98 -9.10 -18.52
C ILE A 25 22.97 -7.57 -18.70
N ALA A 26 22.99 -7.11 -19.96
CA ALA A 26 22.89 -5.69 -20.27
C ALA A 26 21.52 -5.11 -19.85
N GLN A 27 20.42 -5.83 -20.07
CA GLN A 27 19.09 -5.37 -19.65
C GLN A 27 18.93 -5.29 -18.13
N ILE A 28 19.50 -6.23 -17.37
CA ILE A 28 19.44 -6.22 -15.90
C ILE A 28 20.28 -5.08 -15.31
N SER A 29 21.38 -4.70 -15.99
CA SER A 29 22.31 -3.67 -15.53
C SER A 29 21.78 -2.25 -15.73
N VAL A 30 20.72 -2.04 -16.52
CA VAL A 30 20.07 -0.74 -16.72
C VAL A 30 18.90 -0.59 -15.74
N ALA A 31 19.18 -0.74 -14.45
CA ALA A 31 18.30 -0.22 -13.41
C ALA A 31 18.48 1.31 -13.40
N LEU A 32 17.65 2.03 -14.17
CA LEU A 32 17.62 3.48 -14.12
C LEU A 32 17.38 3.93 -12.67
N PRO A 33 18.12 4.93 -12.16
CA PRO A 33 17.92 5.40 -10.80
C PRO A 33 16.48 5.91 -10.66
N ALA A 34 15.71 5.27 -9.80
CA ALA A 34 14.36 5.70 -9.48
C ALA A 34 14.44 7.05 -8.76
N ASN A 35 13.89 8.10 -9.38
CA ASN A 35 13.79 9.40 -8.74
C ASN A 35 12.83 9.30 -7.53
N ALA A 36 13.39 9.37 -6.32
CA ALA A 36 12.61 9.43 -5.11
C ALA A 36 11.94 10.80 -5.01
N VAL A 37 10.66 10.87 -5.38
CA VAL A 37 9.86 12.09 -5.25
C VAL A 37 9.52 12.28 -3.77
N LEU A 38 10.38 12.99 -3.05
CA LEU A 38 10.18 13.32 -1.62
C LEU A 38 9.00 14.28 -1.40
N TYR A 39 8.62 15.04 -2.43
CA TYR A 39 7.49 15.95 -2.38
C TYR A 39 6.73 15.92 -3.70
N SER A 40 5.53 15.33 -3.68
CA SER A 40 4.59 15.39 -4.79
C SER A 40 3.34 16.17 -4.39
N PRO A 41 2.80 17.03 -5.26
CA PRO A 41 1.45 17.58 -5.09
C PRO A 41 0.39 16.46 -5.15
N ASP A 42 0.70 15.33 -5.79
CA ASP A 42 -0.15 14.14 -5.83
C ASP A 42 -0.26 13.48 -4.44
N THR A 43 -1.48 13.12 -4.06
CA THR A 43 -1.83 12.50 -2.78
C THR A 43 -1.79 10.97 -2.83
N ASN A 44 -1.72 10.39 -4.03
CA ASN A 44 -1.51 8.96 -4.23
C ASN A 44 -0.09 8.54 -3.86
N VAL A 45 0.88 9.47 -3.89
CA VAL A 45 2.26 9.22 -3.50
C VAL A 45 2.40 9.35 -1.96
N PRO A 46 2.93 8.31 -1.27
CA PRO A 46 3.20 8.40 0.15
C PRO A 46 4.18 9.54 0.47
N ARG A 47 3.77 10.50 1.29
CA ARG A 47 4.62 11.64 1.70
C ARG A 47 5.51 11.36 2.91
N THR A 48 5.30 10.23 3.58
CA THR A 48 6.11 9.78 4.73
C THR A 48 6.49 8.32 4.56
N GLY A 49 7.66 7.92 5.08
CA GLY A 49 8.12 6.53 5.06
C GLY A 49 7.16 5.59 5.78
N GLU A 50 6.53 6.05 6.87
CA GLU A 50 5.52 5.28 7.58
C GLU A 50 4.28 5.00 6.73
N LEU A 51 3.78 6.00 5.98
CA LEU A 51 2.64 5.81 5.06
C LEU A 51 3.00 4.84 3.93
N ALA A 52 4.23 4.89 3.42
CA ALA A 52 4.72 3.95 2.42
C ALA A 52 4.72 2.51 2.97
N LEU A 53 5.23 2.31 4.19
CA LEU A 53 5.25 1.01 4.84
C LEU A 53 3.84 0.49 5.10
N ARG A 54 2.94 1.33 5.62
CA ARG A 54 1.53 0.96 5.84
C ARG A 54 0.83 0.54 4.54
N ARG A 55 1.18 1.13 3.39
CA ARG A 55 0.61 0.76 2.09
C ARG A 55 1.26 -0.48 1.47
N ALA A 56 2.54 -0.74 1.79
CA ALA A 56 3.31 -1.87 1.28
C ALA A 56 2.96 -3.20 1.96
N ILE A 57 2.39 -3.18 3.18
CA ILE A 57 1.97 -4.39 3.87
C ILE A 57 0.75 -5.00 3.15
N PRO A 58 0.83 -6.27 2.71
CA PRO A 58 -0.33 -6.98 2.19
C PRO A 58 -1.33 -7.21 3.32
N ALA A 59 -2.49 -6.58 3.22
CA ALA A 59 -3.56 -6.65 4.21
C ALA A 59 -4.81 -7.30 3.60
N ASN A 60 -5.68 -7.83 4.45
CA ASN A 60 -6.98 -8.32 4.00
C ASN A 60 -7.82 -7.15 3.39
N PRO A 61 -8.75 -7.44 2.47
CA PRO A 61 -9.53 -6.39 1.78
C PRO A 61 -10.32 -5.47 2.73
N SER A 62 -10.83 -6.01 3.84
CA SER A 62 -11.59 -5.25 4.84
C SER A 62 -10.71 -4.24 5.59
N MET A 63 -9.51 -4.65 6.04
CA MET A 63 -8.50 -3.76 6.64
C MET A 63 -8.04 -2.71 5.64
N LYS A 64 -7.87 -3.07 4.37
CA LYS A 64 -7.49 -2.11 3.33
C LYS A 64 -8.56 -1.03 3.14
N THR A 65 -9.83 -1.43 3.18
CA THR A 65 -10.95 -0.50 3.06
C THR A 65 -11.01 0.45 4.25
N ILE A 66 -10.86 -0.06 5.48
CA ILE A 66 -10.78 0.76 6.70
C ILE A 66 -9.60 1.74 6.63
N GLN A 67 -8.42 1.25 6.22
CA GLN A 67 -7.22 2.07 6.05
C GLN A 67 -7.47 3.24 5.09
N ASN A 68 -8.02 2.96 3.91
CA ASN A 68 -8.30 3.99 2.91
C ASN A 68 -9.27 5.05 3.44
N SER A 69 -10.39 4.64 4.06
CA SER A 69 -11.35 5.59 4.64
C SER A 69 -10.73 6.50 5.71
N LEU A 70 -9.85 5.98 6.57
CA LEU A 70 -9.16 6.79 7.58
C LEU A 70 -8.08 7.71 6.97
N GLU A 71 -7.37 7.24 5.94
CA GLU A 71 -6.41 8.07 5.19
C GLU A 71 -7.11 9.21 4.42
N ASP A 72 -8.28 8.95 3.86
CA ASP A 72 -9.10 9.94 3.16
C ASP A 72 -9.60 11.03 4.11
N ILE A 73 -10.07 10.66 5.30
CA ILE A 73 -10.41 11.63 6.36
C ILE A 73 -9.17 12.46 6.73
N SER A 74 -8.01 11.83 6.95
CA SER A 74 -6.77 12.54 7.25
C SER A 74 -6.40 13.56 6.15
N TYR A 75 -6.60 13.18 4.89
CA TYR A 75 -6.40 14.06 3.75
C TYR A 75 -7.36 15.26 3.76
N LEU A 76 -8.66 15.02 3.94
CA LEU A 76 -9.68 16.07 4.00
C LEU A 76 -9.43 17.03 5.17
N LEU A 77 -8.97 16.51 6.32
CA LEU A 77 -8.56 17.30 7.48
C LEU A 77 -7.34 18.19 7.22
N ARG A 78 -6.57 17.95 6.16
CA ARG A 78 -5.45 18.82 5.76
C ARG A 78 -5.86 19.98 4.85
N ILE A 79 -7.00 19.91 4.14
CA ILE A 79 -7.41 20.95 3.18
C ILE A 79 -7.86 22.23 3.90
N PRO A 80 -7.21 23.38 3.76
CA PRO A 80 -7.51 24.57 4.60
C PRO A 80 -8.90 25.20 4.37
N GLN A 81 -9.60 24.87 3.28
CA GLN A 81 -10.92 25.41 2.93
C GLN A 81 -12.07 24.65 3.61
N ARG A 82 -13.34 24.93 3.22
CA ARG A 82 -14.54 24.31 3.81
C ARG A 82 -14.41 22.80 3.92
N LYS A 83 -14.52 22.30 5.15
CA LYS A 83 -14.41 20.88 5.49
C LYS A 83 -15.72 20.15 5.19
N PRO A 84 -15.70 19.06 4.40
CA PRO A 84 -16.88 18.25 4.17
C PRO A 84 -17.12 17.30 5.35
N TYR A 85 -17.51 17.83 6.52
CA TYR A 85 -17.73 17.03 7.73
C TYR A 85 -18.76 15.91 7.54
N GLY A 86 -19.82 16.15 6.75
CA GLY A 86 -20.83 15.13 6.47
C GLY A 86 -20.29 13.93 5.68
N SER A 87 -19.39 14.14 4.72
CA SER A 87 -18.73 13.05 4.01
C SER A 87 -17.76 12.28 4.92
N MET A 88 -16.98 12.99 5.74
CA MET A 88 -16.06 12.37 6.70
C MET A 88 -16.80 11.55 7.76
N GLU A 89 -17.97 11.99 8.21
CA GLU A 89 -18.81 11.21 9.13
C GLU A 89 -19.29 9.90 8.47
N GLY A 90 -19.65 9.95 7.18
CA GLY A 90 -19.98 8.76 6.39
C GLY A 90 -18.82 7.77 6.32
N ASP A 91 -17.60 8.27 6.09
CA ASP A 91 -16.38 7.45 6.05
C ASP A 91 -16.07 6.80 7.42
N VAL A 92 -16.27 7.53 8.53
CA VAL A 92 -16.14 6.97 9.89
C VAL A 92 -17.17 5.86 10.13
N LYS A 93 -18.45 6.08 9.77
CA LYS A 93 -19.51 5.08 9.94
C LYS A 93 -19.22 3.82 9.12
N LYS A 94 -18.78 3.99 7.88
CA LYS A 94 -18.40 2.89 6.99
C LYS A 94 -17.22 2.09 7.55
N ALA A 95 -16.18 2.76 8.02
CA ALA A 95 -15.02 2.10 8.64
C ALA A 95 -15.43 1.35 9.92
N MET A 96 -16.27 1.95 10.76
CA MET A 96 -16.77 1.33 11.99
C MET A 96 -17.62 0.09 11.68
N GLN A 97 -18.54 0.18 10.72
CA GLN A 97 -19.40 -0.92 10.31
C GLN A 97 -18.58 -2.12 9.82
N ILE A 98 -17.61 -1.87 8.93
CA ILE A 98 -16.73 -2.93 8.40
C ILE A 98 -15.92 -3.56 9.53
N ALA A 99 -15.41 -2.77 10.47
CA ALA A 99 -14.65 -3.26 11.61
C ALA A 99 -15.48 -4.20 12.51
N THR A 100 -16.74 -3.84 12.79
CA THR A 100 -17.63 -4.67 13.60
C THR A 100 -18.10 -5.94 12.87
N GLU A 101 -18.40 -5.85 11.58
CA GLU A 101 -18.92 -6.96 10.79
C GLU A 101 -17.83 -7.98 10.42
N ASN A 102 -16.59 -7.53 10.19
CA ASN A 102 -15.50 -8.38 9.67
C ASN A 102 -14.44 -8.73 10.73
N LYS A 103 -14.75 -8.57 12.02
CA LYS A 103 -13.80 -8.83 13.12
C LYS A 103 -13.08 -10.17 12.99
N GLU A 104 -13.82 -11.24 12.75
CA GLU A 104 -13.27 -12.61 12.66
C GLU A 104 -12.36 -12.77 11.44
N ALA A 105 -12.74 -12.22 10.29
CA ALA A 105 -11.93 -12.25 9.07
C ALA A 105 -10.63 -11.44 9.20
N MET A 106 -10.64 -10.37 10.01
CA MET A 106 -9.44 -9.59 10.32
C MET A 106 -8.49 -10.35 11.25
N LEU A 107 -9.00 -10.94 12.34
CA LEU A 107 -8.19 -11.70 13.30
C LEU A 107 -7.72 -13.05 12.75
N ALA A 108 -8.46 -13.66 11.82
CA ALA A 108 -8.07 -14.91 11.15
C ALA A 108 -6.82 -14.75 10.27
N SER A 109 -6.61 -13.55 9.70
CA SER A 109 -5.45 -13.26 8.86
C SER A 109 -4.13 -13.07 9.61
N MET A 110 -4.17 -13.06 10.95
CA MET A 110 -3.00 -12.82 11.79
C MET A 110 -2.34 -14.15 12.24
N PRO A 111 -1.01 -14.21 12.29
CA PRO A 111 -0.28 -15.34 12.86
C PRO A 111 -0.55 -15.44 14.37
N ALA A 112 -0.51 -16.67 14.90
CA ALA A 112 -0.93 -16.98 16.26
C ALA A 112 -0.16 -16.19 17.34
N GLU A 113 1.13 -15.89 17.13
CA GLU A 113 1.92 -15.13 18.10
C GLU A 113 1.50 -13.64 18.21
N LEU A 114 0.85 -13.10 17.18
CA LEU A 114 0.47 -11.68 17.11
C LEU A 114 -1.02 -11.44 17.36
N LYS A 115 -1.83 -12.50 17.52
CA LYS A 115 -3.28 -12.37 17.71
C LYS A 115 -3.66 -11.61 18.98
N GLU A 116 -2.94 -11.81 20.07
CA GLU A 116 -3.19 -11.13 21.34
C GLU A 116 -2.97 -9.62 21.20
N LYS A 117 -1.79 -9.20 20.73
CA LYS A 117 -1.48 -7.79 20.43
C LYS A 117 -2.43 -7.19 19.38
N GLY A 118 -2.79 -7.96 18.34
CA GLY A 118 -3.74 -7.54 17.31
C GLY A 118 -5.14 -7.30 17.88
N SER A 119 -5.57 -8.10 18.86
CA SER A 119 -6.86 -7.93 19.53
C SER A 119 -6.89 -6.69 20.44
N GLU A 120 -5.79 -6.38 21.14
CA GLU A 120 -5.66 -5.14 21.91
C GLU A 120 -5.73 -3.90 21.02
N LEU A 121 -5.04 -3.93 19.87
CA LEU A 121 -5.11 -2.85 18.89
C LEU A 121 -6.50 -2.69 18.29
N TYR A 122 -7.21 -3.80 18.06
CA TYR A 122 -8.60 -3.77 17.59
C TYR A 122 -9.55 -3.14 18.62
N ILE A 123 -9.41 -3.47 19.91
CA ILE A 123 -10.19 -2.84 20.98
C ILE A 123 -9.88 -1.34 21.04
N THR A 124 -8.60 -0.97 20.96
CA THR A 124 -8.17 0.44 20.94
C THR A 124 -8.76 1.21 19.75
N LEU A 125 -8.83 0.57 18.57
CA LEU A 125 -9.45 1.13 17.38
C LEU A 125 -10.94 1.39 17.59
N LEU A 126 -11.68 0.44 18.19
CA LEU A 126 -13.10 0.60 18.49
C LEU A 126 -13.38 1.64 19.59
N GLU A 127 -12.55 1.67 20.64
CA GLU A 127 -12.68 2.63 21.74
C GLU A 127 -12.38 4.07 21.29
N GLY A 128 -11.77 4.26 20.12
CA GLY A 128 -11.60 5.58 19.51
C GLY A 128 -10.67 6.51 20.31
N LYS A 129 -9.68 5.94 21.01
CA LYS A 129 -8.77 6.66 21.93
C LYS A 129 -7.90 7.77 21.30
N VAL A 130 -8.05 8.07 20.01
CA VAL A 130 -7.28 9.13 19.33
C VAL A 130 -8.14 10.30 18.85
N SER A 131 -9.50 10.26 18.84
CA SER A 131 -10.25 11.33 18.14
C SER A 131 -11.62 11.74 18.67
N ARG A 132 -12.18 11.11 19.71
CA ARG A 132 -13.43 11.62 20.31
C ARG A 132 -13.26 12.95 21.05
N VAL A 133 -12.03 13.42 21.27
CA VAL A 133 -11.76 14.64 22.06
C VAL A 133 -11.91 15.94 21.25
N ASN A 134 -11.91 15.93 19.90
CA ASN A 134 -11.83 17.17 19.12
C ASN A 134 -12.92 17.42 18.05
N LEU A 135 -13.90 16.52 17.86
CA LEU A 135 -14.95 16.70 16.83
C LEU A 135 -16.32 17.15 17.40
N GLU A 136 -16.62 16.87 18.66
CA GLU A 136 -17.83 17.37 19.35
C GLU A 136 -17.98 18.90 19.30
N PRO A 137 -16.94 19.73 19.57
CA PRO A 137 -17.11 21.18 19.56
C PRO A 137 -17.18 21.80 18.16
N LEU A 138 -16.96 21.03 17.08
CA LEU A 138 -17.02 21.51 15.70
C LEU A 138 -18.34 21.18 14.99
N VAL A 139 -19.03 20.13 15.41
CA VAL A 139 -20.35 19.76 14.87
C VAL A 139 -21.47 20.61 15.51
N SER A 140 -21.30 21.06 16.75
CA SER A 140 -22.28 21.87 17.50
C SER A 140 -22.27 23.38 17.15
N ARG A 141 -21.55 23.80 16.11
CA ARG A 141 -21.47 25.21 15.64
C ARG A 141 -22.15 25.46 14.28
N ASN A 142 -23.04 24.57 13.85
CA ASN A 142 -23.95 24.80 12.73
C ASN A 142 -25.39 24.93 13.24
#